data_AF-A0A8T3KLF8-F1
#
_entry.id   AF-A0A8T3KLF8-F1
#
_cell.length_a   1.000
_cell.length_b   1.000
_cell.length_c   1.000
_cell.angle_alpha   90.00
_cell.angle_beta   90.00
_cell.angle_gamma   90.00
#
_symmetry.space_group_name_H-M   'P 1'
#
loop_
_entity.id
_entity.type
_entity.pdbx_description
1 polymer ?
#
loop_
_entity_poly.entity_id
_entity_poly.type
_entity_poly.pdbx_seq_one_letter_code
_entity_poly.pdbx_strand_id
1 'polypeptide(L)'
;MEVVKVKTEDGKERYYVADRQGLPIEPVLKFIRFKDNTNYARNTLKMYCYHLKLYFEYLEQRGVDYQDITIDDLALFVNWLQSPAGNLKIIPINVVSQSRGVATINIIIGTVLAFYDYIHQRICRNMRRK
;
A
#
# COMPACT_ATOMS: atom_id res chain seq x y z
N MET A 1 2.03 -9.65 -6.28
CA MET A 1 2.97 -8.99 -5.36
C MET A 1 2.93 -9.71 -4.02
N GLU A 2 3.97 -9.59 -3.19
CA GLU A 2 4.02 -10.31 -1.91
C GLU A 2 4.63 -9.47 -0.77
N VAL A 3 4.24 -9.78 0.47
CA VAL A 3 4.85 -9.20 1.67
C VAL A 3 5.93 -10.17 2.14
N VAL A 4 7.19 -9.76 2.04
CA VAL A 4 8.35 -10.59 2.38
C VAL A 4 8.83 -10.24 3.79
N LYS A 5 9.13 -11.26 4.58
CA LYS A 5 9.75 -11.15 5.90
C LYS A 5 11.26 -11.37 5.76
N VAL A 6 12.06 -10.49 6.35
CA VAL A 6 13.53 -10.62 6.38
C VAL A 6 14.06 -10.49 7.79
N LYS A 7 15.17 -11.17 8.07
CA LYS A 7 15.98 -10.94 9.26
C LYS A 7 17.18 -10.09 8.89
N THR A 8 17.43 -9.04 9.65
CA THR A 8 18.58 -8.16 9.48
C THR A 8 19.78 -8.70 10.27
N GLU A 9 20.97 -8.17 10.00
CA GLU A 9 22.21 -8.58 10.68
C GLU A 9 22.15 -8.38 12.19
N ASP A 10 21.39 -7.37 12.67
CA ASP A 10 21.10 -7.13 14.08
C ASP A 10 19.98 -8.03 14.66
N GLY A 11 19.59 -9.08 13.94
CA GLY A 11 18.61 -10.07 14.38
C GLY A 11 17.15 -9.59 14.37
N LYS A 12 16.88 -8.37 13.89
CA LYS A 12 15.53 -7.82 13.84
C LYS A 12 14.76 -8.37 12.64
N GLU A 13 13.47 -8.59 12.84
CA GLU A 13 12.57 -8.97 11.74
C GLU A 13 11.95 -7.72 11.12
N ARG A 14 12.11 -7.57 9.80
CA ARG A 14 11.54 -6.50 8.99
C ARG A 14 10.67 -7.06 7.88
N TYR A 15 9.85 -6.19 7.29
CA TYR A 15 8.93 -6.52 6.21
C TYR A 15 9.12 -5.54 5.05
N TYR A 16 8.93 -6.02 3.82
CA TYR A 16 8.83 -5.18 2.63
C TYR A 16 7.83 -5.79 1.64
N VAL A 17 7.46 -5.02 0.62
CA VAL A 17 6.60 -5.49 -0.47
C VAL A 17 7.45 -5.74 -1.70
N ALA A 18 7.38 -6.94 -2.25
CA ALA A 18 8.01 -7.33 -3.50
C ALA A 18 7.00 -7.30 -4.65
N ASP A 19 7.45 -6.86 -5.84
CA ASP A 19 6.70 -6.91 -7.08
C ASP A 19 6.58 -8.35 -7.61
N ARG A 20 6.11 -8.53 -8.86
CA ARG A 20 5.95 -9.86 -9.46
C ARG A 20 7.28 -10.50 -9.88
N GLN A 21 8.34 -9.71 -9.95
CA GLN A 21 9.70 -10.14 -10.27
C GLN A 21 10.51 -10.44 -8.99
N GLY A 22 9.90 -10.27 -7.80
CA GLY A 22 10.55 -10.46 -6.51
C GLY A 22 11.43 -9.27 -6.09
N LEU A 23 11.36 -8.15 -6.80
CA LEU A 23 12.12 -6.96 -6.47
C LEU A 23 11.33 -6.07 -5.50
N PRO A 24 12.00 -5.38 -4.56
CA PRO A 24 11.31 -4.46 -3.65
C PRO A 24 10.62 -3.32 -4.40
N ILE A 25 9.37 -3.03 -4.05
CA ILE A 25 8.68 -1.82 -4.48
C ILE A 25 9.31 -0.63 -3.73
N GLU A 26 10.28 0.00 -4.38
CA GLU A 26 11.11 1.08 -3.83
C GLU A 26 10.36 2.18 -3.06
N PRO A 27 9.26 2.78 -3.57
CA PRO A 27 8.55 3.81 -2.80
C PRO A 27 7.95 3.26 -1.50
N VAL A 28 7.43 2.03 -1.52
CA VAL A 28 6.91 1.35 -0.31
C VAL A 28 8.03 1.05 0.66
N LEU A 29 9.15 0.51 0.18
CA LEU A 29 10.31 0.21 1.03
C LEU A 29 10.82 1.46 1.76
N LYS A 30 10.90 2.60 1.05
CA LYS A 30 11.32 3.88 1.64
C LYS A 30 10.34 4.38 2.70
N PHE A 31 9.03 4.25 2.45
CA PHE A 31 8.00 4.59 3.44
C PHE A 31 8.06 3.69 4.69
N ILE A 32 8.20 2.38 4.52
CA ILE A 32 8.30 1.44 5.65
C ILE A 32 9.57 1.70 6.47
N ARG A 33 10.71 1.97 5.83
CA ARG A 33 11.95 2.38 6.54
C ARG A 33 11.76 3.67 7.32
N PHE A 34 11.07 4.66 6.75
CA PHE A 34 10.73 5.89 7.47
C PHE A 34 9.89 5.60 8.72
N LYS A 35 8.86 4.76 8.61
CA LYS A 35 8.02 4.37 9.75
C LYS A 35 8.78 3.55 10.80
N ASP A 36 9.64 2.64 10.39
CA ASP A 36 10.52 1.84 11.27
C ASP A 36 11.41 2.77 12.11
N ASN A 37 12.02 3.77 11.48
CA ASN A 37 12.86 4.77 12.16
C ASN A 37 12.09 5.70 13.11
N THR A 38 10.75 5.72 13.06
CA THR A 38 9.88 6.47 13.98
C THR A 38 9.29 5.61 15.10
N ASN A 39 9.88 4.44 15.37
CA ASN A 39 9.51 3.51 16.45
C ASN A 39 8.09 2.92 16.36
N TYR A 40 7.54 2.75 15.16
CA TYR A 40 6.29 2.02 14.99
C TYR A 40 6.46 0.53 15.33
N ALA A 41 5.43 -0.07 15.94
CA ALA A 41 5.45 -1.49 16.27
C ALA A 41 5.55 -2.38 15.03
N ARG A 42 6.26 -3.51 15.16
CA ARG A 42 6.50 -4.47 14.07
C ARG A 42 5.21 -4.94 13.39
N ASN A 43 4.17 -5.24 14.17
CA ASN A 43 2.87 -5.67 13.63
C ASN A 43 2.22 -4.56 12.80
N THR A 44 2.38 -3.29 13.19
CA THR A 44 1.89 -2.15 12.41
C THR A 44 2.64 -2.02 11.09
N LEU A 45 3.98 -2.17 11.10
CA LEU A 45 4.77 -2.16 9.86
C LEU A 45 4.39 -3.31 8.92
N LYS A 46 4.14 -4.50 9.46
CA LYS A 46 3.63 -5.64 8.72
C LYS A 46 2.28 -5.32 8.08
N MET A 47 1.33 -4.76 8.84
CA MET A 47 0.02 -4.36 8.32
C MET A 47 0.14 -3.28 7.24
N TYR A 48 1.02 -2.29 7.40
CA TYR A 48 1.30 -1.30 6.36
C TYR A 48 1.77 -1.94 5.05
N CYS A 49 2.63 -2.97 5.12
CA CYS A 49 3.03 -3.71 3.93
C CYS A 49 1.85 -4.41 3.25
N TYR A 50 0.94 -5.05 4.01
CA TYR A 50 -0.25 -5.68 3.41
C TYR A 50 -1.21 -4.67 2.78
N HIS A 51 -1.43 -3.53 3.44
CA HIS A 51 -2.31 -2.49 2.89
C HIS A 51 -1.74 -1.87 1.62
N LEU A 52 -0.43 -1.57 1.62
CA LEU A 52 0.25 -1.02 0.44
C LEU A 52 0.38 -2.06 -0.67
N LYS A 53 0.54 -3.35 -0.35
CA LYS A 53 0.46 -4.41 -1.35
C LYS A 53 -0.88 -4.37 -2.10
N LEU A 54 -2.01 -4.32 -1.38
CA LEU A 54 -3.34 -4.23 -2.02
C LEU A 54 -3.45 -3.01 -2.94
N TYR A 55 -2.93 -1.88 -2.48
CA TYR A 55 -2.95 -0.64 -3.27
C TYR A 55 -2.11 -0.74 -4.54
N PHE A 56 -0.89 -1.26 -4.46
CA PHE A 56 -0.03 -1.43 -5.64
C PHE A 56 -0.54 -2.51 -6.59
N GLU A 57 -1.21 -3.56 -6.08
CA GLU A 57 -1.92 -4.53 -6.94
C GLU A 57 -3.08 -3.86 -7.69
N TYR A 58 -3.84 -2.99 -7.04
CA TYR A 58 -4.88 -2.19 -7.70
C TYR A 58 -4.30 -1.29 -8.80
N LEU A 59 -3.23 -0.55 -8.50
CA LEU A 59 -2.57 0.34 -9.47
C LEU A 59 -2.03 -0.44 -10.68
N GLU A 60 -1.39 -1.60 -10.44
CA GLU A 60 -0.90 -2.49 -11.49
C GLU A 60 -2.04 -3.02 -12.37
N GLN A 61 -3.18 -3.40 -11.79
CA GLN A 61 -4.34 -3.84 -12.58
C GLN A 61 -4.92 -2.72 -13.44
N ARG A 62 -4.83 -1.46 -12.98
CA ARG A 62 -5.30 -0.29 -13.72
C ARG A 62 -4.29 0.28 -14.71
N GLY A 63 -3.02 -0.08 -14.59
CA GLY A 63 -1.94 0.49 -15.40
C GLY A 63 -1.66 1.96 -15.07
N VAL A 64 -1.83 2.37 -13.82
CA VAL A 64 -1.61 3.75 -13.34
C VAL A 64 -0.39 3.79 -12.43
N ASP A 65 0.51 4.76 -12.64
CA ASP A 65 1.65 4.98 -11.72
C ASP A 65 1.15 5.67 -10.44
N TYR A 66 1.73 5.31 -9.30
CA TYR A 66 1.38 5.91 -8.01
C TYR A 66 1.62 7.43 -7.97
N GLN A 67 2.44 7.99 -8.86
CA GLN A 67 2.69 9.43 -8.95
C GLN A 67 1.61 10.19 -9.73
N ASP A 68 0.86 9.50 -10.59
CA ASP A 68 -0.10 10.10 -11.52
C ASP A 68 -1.55 9.88 -11.09
N ILE A 69 -1.76 9.50 -9.84
CA ILE A 69 -3.10 9.18 -9.31
C ILE A 69 -3.95 10.43 -9.10
N THR A 70 -5.25 10.28 -9.32
CA THR A 70 -6.26 11.31 -9.04
C THR A 70 -7.10 10.93 -7.82
N ILE A 71 -7.93 11.87 -7.36
CA ILE A 71 -8.93 11.59 -6.30
C ILE A 71 -9.92 10.51 -6.77
N ASP A 72 -10.27 10.51 -8.06
CA ASP A 72 -11.16 9.51 -8.66
C ASP A 72 -10.55 8.11 -8.60
N ASP A 73 -9.23 7.98 -8.78
CA ASP A 73 -8.53 6.70 -8.64
C ASP A 73 -8.57 6.16 -7.21
N LEU A 74 -8.57 7.03 -6.20
CA LEU A 74 -8.74 6.63 -4.80
C LEU A 74 -10.17 6.21 -4.49
N ALA A 75 -11.18 6.88 -5.07
CA ALA A 75 -12.57 6.47 -4.95
C ALA A 75 -12.80 5.09 -5.59
N LEU A 76 -12.22 4.85 -6.76
CA LEU A 76 -12.24 3.54 -7.42
C LEU A 76 -11.49 2.47 -6.63
N PHE A 77 -10.42 2.82 -5.92
CA PHE A 77 -9.74 1.90 -5.01
C PHE A 77 -10.65 1.47 -3.85
N VAL A 78 -11.46 2.37 -3.29
CA VAL A 78 -12.46 2.01 -2.27
C VAL A 78 -13.46 0.98 -2.82
N ASN A 79 -13.97 1.19 -4.03
CA ASN A 79 -14.85 0.22 -4.70
C ASN A 79 -14.15 -1.12 -4.96
N TRP A 80 -12.89 -1.09 -5.35
CA TRP A 80 -12.06 -2.29 -5.53
C TRP A 80 -11.87 -3.06 -4.23
N LEU A 81 -11.72 -2.37 -3.09
CA LEU A 81 -11.60 -3.00 -1.78
C LEU A 81 -12.89 -3.68 -1.30
N GLN A 82 -14.06 -3.15 -1.69
CA GLN A 82 -15.37 -3.72 -1.39
C GLN A 82 -15.69 -4.95 -2.26
N SER A 83 -15.06 -5.04 -3.43
CA SER A 83 -15.29 -6.12 -4.39
C SER A 83 -14.72 -7.45 -3.88
N PRO A 84 -15.51 -8.55 -3.91
CA PRO A 84 -15.11 -9.84 -3.31
C PRO A 84 -13.86 -10.49 -3.92
N ALA A 85 -13.53 -10.13 -5.17
CA ALA A 85 -12.51 -10.83 -5.94
C ALA A 85 -11.19 -10.06 -6.08
N GLY A 86 -11.09 -8.80 -5.62
CA GLY A 86 -9.91 -7.96 -5.89
C GLY A 86 -9.50 -7.95 -7.37
N ASN A 87 -10.44 -8.23 -8.28
CA ASN A 87 -10.24 -8.46 -9.69
C ASN A 87 -11.25 -7.59 -10.43
N LEU A 88 -10.76 -6.62 -11.19
CA LEU A 88 -11.58 -5.73 -12.02
C LEU A 88 -12.38 -6.47 -13.12
N LYS A 89 -12.09 -7.76 -13.37
CA LYS A 89 -12.67 -8.55 -14.46
C LYS A 89 -13.95 -9.33 -14.12
N ILE A 90 -14.40 -9.33 -12.87
CA ILE A 90 -15.57 -10.14 -12.49
C ILE A 90 -16.57 -9.24 -11.75
N ILE A 91 -17.62 -8.84 -12.45
CA ILE A 91 -18.83 -8.29 -11.83
C ILE A 91 -19.61 -9.50 -11.31
N PRO A 92 -19.78 -9.68 -9.98
CA PRO A 92 -20.56 -10.80 -9.48
C PRO A 92 -22.03 -10.60 -9.88
N ILE A 93 -22.61 -11.59 -10.57
CA ILE A 93 -24.04 -11.64 -10.94
C ILE A 93 -24.95 -11.75 -9.70
N ASN A 94 -24.40 -12.15 -8.55
CA ASN A 94 -25.10 -12.26 -7.28
C ASN A 94 -24.58 -11.23 -6.28
N VAL A 95 -25.45 -10.74 -5.39
CA VAL A 95 -25.09 -9.84 -4.28
C VAL A 95 -24.18 -10.60 -3.32
N VAL A 96 -22.88 -10.59 -3.59
CA VAL A 96 -21.89 -11.15 -2.66
C VAL A 96 -21.75 -10.13 -1.55
N SER A 97 -21.93 -10.59 -0.30
CA SER A 97 -21.64 -9.81 0.89
C SER A 97 -20.27 -9.14 0.76
N GLN A 98 -20.17 -7.87 1.15
CA GLN A 98 -18.91 -7.13 1.06
C GLN A 98 -17.79 -7.94 1.73
N SER A 99 -16.72 -8.23 0.99
CA SER A 99 -15.66 -9.12 1.48
C SER A 99 -14.87 -8.50 2.64
N ARG A 100 -14.85 -7.17 2.74
CA ARG A 100 -14.16 -6.43 3.80
C ARG A 100 -15.14 -5.52 4.54
N GLY A 101 -15.07 -5.52 5.86
CA GLY A 101 -15.84 -4.58 6.68
C GLY A 101 -15.36 -3.14 6.50
N VAL A 102 -16.27 -2.18 6.66
CA VAL A 102 -16.02 -0.73 6.50
C VAL A 102 -14.82 -0.26 7.32
N ALA A 103 -14.68 -0.73 8.57
CA ALA A 103 -13.55 -0.38 9.43
C ALA A 103 -12.19 -0.80 8.83
N THR A 104 -12.11 -1.97 8.19
CA THR A 104 -10.87 -2.45 7.55
C THR A 104 -10.53 -1.59 6.33
N ILE A 105 -11.53 -1.24 5.52
CA ILE A 105 -11.35 -0.36 4.36
C ILE A 105 -10.78 0.99 4.82
N ASN A 106 -11.35 1.60 5.86
CA ASN A 106 -10.87 2.88 6.38
C ASN A 106 -9.43 2.82 6.87
N ILE A 107 -9.02 1.72 7.51
CA ILE A 107 -7.62 1.52 7.95
C ILE A 107 -6.67 1.40 6.74
N ILE A 108 -7.08 0.69 5.69
CA ILE A 108 -6.29 0.57 4.45
C ILE A 108 -6.14 1.94 3.80
N ILE A 109 -7.23 2.69 3.63
CA ILE A 109 -7.23 4.04 3.06
C ILE A 109 -6.36 4.99 3.89
N GLY A 110 -6.49 4.96 5.22
CA GLY A 110 -5.64 5.76 6.10
C GLY A 110 -4.14 5.46 5.92
N THR A 111 -3.79 4.20 5.63
CA THR A 111 -2.39 3.81 5.32
C THR A 111 -1.93 4.39 3.99
N VAL A 112 -2.78 4.37 2.96
CA VAL A 112 -2.48 4.95 1.63
C VAL A 112 -2.32 6.47 1.72
N LEU A 113 -3.18 7.16 2.48
CA LEU A 113 -3.05 8.60 2.71
C LEU A 113 -1.74 8.93 3.43
N ALA A 114 -1.38 8.19 4.49
CA ALA A 114 -0.12 8.38 5.19
C ALA A 114 1.12 8.14 4.29
N PHE A 115 1.00 7.24 3.30
CA PHE A 115 2.03 7.00 2.29
C PHE A 115 2.19 8.20 1.35
N TYR A 116 1.08 8.80 0.89
CA TYR A 116 1.12 10.01 0.07
C TYR A 116 1.61 11.24 0.83
N ASP A 117 1.21 11.39 2.10
CA ASP A 117 1.76 12.44 2.98
C ASP A 117 3.28 12.35 3.08
N TYR A 118 3.81 11.13 3.24
CA TYR A 118 5.25 10.89 3.25
C TYR A 118 5.92 11.27 1.91
N ILE A 119 5.34 10.87 0.78
CA ILE A 119 5.86 11.23 -0.55
C ILE A 119 5.90 12.75 -0.72
N HIS A 120 4.78 13.42 -0.42
CA HIS A 120 4.66 14.87 -0.54
C HIS A 120 5.71 15.59 0.32
N GLN A 121 5.86 15.20 1.59
CA GLN A 121 6.88 15.78 2.47
C GLN A 121 8.30 15.54 1.96
N ARG A 122 8.59 14.37 1.37
CA ARG A 122 9.91 14.06 0.81
C ARG A 122 10.21 14.93 -0.41
N ILE A 123 9.25 15.12 -1.31
CA ILE A 123 9.40 15.95 -2.52
C ILE A 123 9.60 17.41 -2.13
N CYS A 124 8.77 17.96 -1.24
CA CYS A 124 8.88 19.34 -0.76
C CYS A 124 10.22 19.63 -0.08
N ARG A 125 10.78 18.68 0.68
CA ARG A 125 12.13 18.82 1.28
C ARG A 125 13.25 18.82 0.24
N ASN A 126 13.12 18.04 -0.84
CA ASN A 126 14.13 18.01 -1.90
C ASN A 126 14.13 19.29 -2.73
N MET A 127 12.96 19.94 -2.93
CA MET A 127 12.88 21.23 -3.63
C MET A 127 13.50 22.39 -2.84
N ARG A 128 13.52 22.33 -1.51
CA ARG A 128 14.18 23.36 -0.66
C ARG A 128 15.71 23.22 -0.57
N ARG A 129 16.28 22.14 -1.09
CA ARG A 129 17.73 21.84 -1.03
C ARG A 129 18.44 22.08 -2.36
N LYS A 130 17.71 22.47 -3.41
CA LYS A 130 18.23 22.94 -4.68
C LYS A 130 18.13 24.46 -4.74
#